data_AF-A0A1B3PF73-F1
#
_entry.id   AF-A0A1B3PF73-F1
#
_cell.length_a   1.000
_cell.length_b   1.000
_cell.length_c   1.000
_cell.angle_alpha   90.00
_cell.angle_beta   90.00
_cell.angle_gamma   90.00
#
_symmetry.space_group_name_H-M   'P 1'
#
loop_
_entity.id
_entity.type
_entity.pdbx_description
1 polymer ?
#
loop_
_entity_poly.entity_id
_entity_poly.type
_entity_poly.pdbx_seq_one_letter_code
_entity_poly.pdbx_strand_id
1 'polypeptide(L)'
;MNPKRTAAVTLAATSVVLLAACGDKTPSCADPATVSLVQQIYQQSFDKEHASMSPERQRSVQITNKNTKVTLESITTARSDESTGKKTCSAVLMAVMPQDAIPTDQRMLNHLRGTYEPQGAALDGNTVKGNVTYTVQRTEDSKEILVKLTGHLAFMGLFHDLAMLRVFDKSEAEIAKIAGEAPLATETKPAEPPPPEVSPATQPAPAIAASTPANTVPAAAPVAPPANVTAAAPAVTVPHLCSAAETPIFACSTGKKRASVCAGRADGSEQLTYRIAPLEGAVEMEYPSGGAGAASAFQRGSQVSQDGAAVNFLSFDKGNYRYVVYAGDGENGRKGVMVEQGGKRIADLRCQGEAMSRFDPAQLQKMGLSIDSRTLPLQ
;
A
#
# COMPACT_ATOMS: atom_id res chain seq x y z
N MET A 1 4.82 23.62 40.30
CA MET A 1 3.71 23.97 39.39
C MET A 1 4.25 24.84 38.27
N ASN A 2 4.36 24.29 37.05
CA ASN A 2 4.44 25.06 35.81
C ASN A 2 4.21 24.08 34.63
N PRO A 3 3.19 24.27 33.77
CA PRO A 3 2.89 23.34 32.69
C PRO A 3 3.64 23.78 31.42
N LYS A 4 4.48 22.90 30.85
CA LYS A 4 5.02 23.11 29.50
C LYS A 4 4.05 22.52 28.47
N ARG A 5 3.44 23.43 27.71
CA ARG A 5 2.65 23.19 26.50
C ARG A 5 3.42 22.32 25.50
N THR A 6 2.82 21.20 25.11
CA THR A 6 3.22 20.43 23.93
C THR A 6 2.56 21.08 22.71
N ALA A 7 3.36 21.70 21.84
CA ALA A 7 2.89 22.21 20.56
C ALA A 7 2.84 21.05 19.55
N ALA A 8 1.64 20.74 19.06
CA ALA A 8 1.45 19.88 17.90
C ALA A 8 1.91 20.64 16.65
N VAL A 9 2.85 20.06 15.90
CA VAL A 9 3.31 20.59 14.62
C VAL A 9 2.40 20.04 13.52
N THR A 10 1.40 20.83 13.12
CA THR A 10 0.60 20.58 11.94
C THR A 10 1.41 21.00 10.71
N LEU A 11 1.92 20.04 9.94
CA LEU A 11 2.59 20.31 8.66
C LEU A 11 1.54 20.69 7.61
N ALA A 12 1.23 21.98 7.52
CA ALA A 12 0.47 22.53 6.41
C ALA A 12 1.40 22.70 5.21
N ALA A 13 1.26 21.85 4.19
CA ALA A 13 1.94 22.05 2.91
C ALA A 13 1.34 23.28 2.22
N THR A 14 2.13 24.34 2.11
CA THR A 14 1.73 25.60 1.46
C THR A 14 2.53 25.81 0.19
N SER A 15 1.85 25.81 -0.95
CA SER A 15 2.44 26.08 -2.27
C SER A 15 2.22 27.54 -2.65
N VAL A 16 3.24 28.17 -3.22
CA VAL A 16 3.28 29.60 -3.57
C VAL A 16 3.82 29.76 -4.97
N VAL A 17 3.13 30.53 -5.82
CA VAL A 17 3.58 30.89 -7.19
C VAL A 17 3.35 32.38 -7.43
N LEU A 18 4.24 32.99 -8.20
CA LEU A 18 4.26 34.40 -8.58
C LEU A 18 4.05 34.54 -10.09
N LEU A 19 3.26 35.53 -10.50
CA LEU A 19 3.15 35.96 -11.89
C LEU A 19 3.38 37.47 -12.02
N ALA A 20 4.20 37.85 -13.02
CA ALA A 20 4.36 39.20 -13.50
C ALA A 20 3.14 39.65 -14.32
N ALA A 21 2.16 40.25 -13.64
CA ALA A 21 1.02 40.90 -14.28
C ALA A 21 1.15 42.44 -14.14
N CYS A 22 1.51 43.10 -15.24
CA CYS A 22 1.55 44.56 -15.33
C CYS A 22 0.14 45.13 -15.36
N GLY A 23 -0.30 45.72 -14.25
CA GLY A 23 -1.52 46.52 -14.19
C GLY A 23 -1.75 47.03 -12.76
N ASP A 24 -2.20 48.26 -12.58
CA ASP A 24 -2.30 48.89 -11.25
C ASP A 24 -3.58 48.53 -10.45
N LYS A 25 -4.40 47.59 -10.95
CA LYS A 25 -5.64 47.17 -10.24
C LYS A 25 -5.34 46.21 -9.09
N THR A 26 -6.00 46.42 -7.95
CA THR A 26 -5.97 45.48 -6.82
C THR A 26 -6.52 44.11 -7.26
N PRO A 27 -5.77 43.01 -7.05
CA PRO A 27 -6.20 41.71 -7.51
C PRO A 27 -7.51 41.29 -6.82
N SER A 28 -8.38 40.63 -7.57
CA SER A 28 -9.67 40.12 -7.11
C SER A 28 -9.63 38.60 -7.02
N CYS A 29 -10.39 38.02 -6.09
CA CYS A 29 -10.49 36.56 -5.95
C CYS A 29 -10.89 35.88 -7.27
N ALA A 30 -11.81 36.48 -8.01
CA ALA A 30 -12.34 35.95 -9.27
C ALA A 30 -11.62 36.51 -10.52
N ASP A 31 -10.52 37.24 -10.35
CA ASP A 31 -9.75 37.76 -11.50
C ASP A 31 -9.16 36.60 -12.32
N PRO A 32 -9.24 36.61 -13.66
CA PRO A 32 -8.75 35.52 -14.49
C PRO A 32 -7.27 35.15 -14.27
N ALA A 33 -6.40 36.13 -13.99
CA ALA A 33 -4.99 35.87 -13.69
C ALA A 33 -4.84 35.17 -12.33
N THR A 34 -5.65 35.55 -11.35
CA THR A 34 -5.68 34.90 -10.02
C THR A 34 -6.18 33.46 -10.14
N VAL A 35 -7.28 33.23 -10.87
CA VAL A 35 -7.83 31.88 -11.10
C VAL A 35 -6.83 30.99 -11.84
N SER A 36 -6.19 31.53 -12.87
CA SER A 36 -5.15 30.81 -13.62
C SER A 36 -3.98 30.43 -12.73
N LEU A 37 -3.57 31.32 -11.83
CA LEU A 37 -2.49 31.06 -10.88
C LEU A 37 -2.87 29.98 -9.86
N VAL A 38 -4.11 29.96 -9.36
CA VAL A 38 -4.61 28.87 -8.50
C VAL A 38 -4.54 27.52 -9.23
N GLN A 39 -4.98 27.46 -10.48
CA GLN A 39 -4.93 26.25 -11.31
C GLN A 39 -3.47 25.80 -11.56
N GLN A 40 -2.56 26.74 -11.83
CA GLN A 40 -1.14 26.44 -11.98
C GLN A 40 -0.51 25.93 -10.69
N ILE A 41 -0.81 26.55 -9.53
CA ILE A 41 -0.32 26.08 -8.23
C ILE A 41 -0.81 24.65 -7.96
N TYR A 42 -2.07 24.36 -8.26
CA TYR A 42 -2.60 23.02 -8.16
C TYR A 42 -1.82 22.04 -9.06
N GLN A 43 -1.65 22.37 -10.35
CA GLN A 43 -0.93 21.50 -11.30
C GLN A 43 0.53 21.29 -10.89
N GLN A 44 1.24 22.31 -10.44
CA GLN A 44 2.61 22.18 -9.96
C GLN A 44 2.69 21.34 -8.68
N SER A 45 1.73 21.53 -7.77
CA SER A 45 1.63 20.70 -6.56
C SER A 45 1.38 19.25 -6.94
N PHE A 46 0.54 19.00 -7.95
CA PHE A 46 0.28 17.68 -8.49
C PHE A 46 1.56 17.06 -9.06
N ASP A 47 2.22 17.75 -9.98
CA ASP A 47 3.45 17.26 -10.62
C ASP A 47 4.54 16.98 -9.59
N LYS A 48 4.66 17.84 -8.57
CA LYS A 48 5.63 17.66 -7.47
C LYS A 48 5.35 16.42 -6.62
N GLU A 49 4.11 16.17 -6.23
CA GLU A 49 3.75 14.96 -5.47
C GLU A 49 4.06 13.69 -6.29
N HIS A 50 3.81 13.73 -7.59
CA HIS A 50 4.03 12.60 -8.48
C HIS A 50 5.48 12.44 -8.94
N ALA A 51 6.32 13.47 -8.83
CA ALA A 51 7.73 13.42 -9.24
C ALA A 51 8.54 12.33 -8.51
N SER A 52 8.10 11.92 -7.32
CA SER A 52 8.72 10.85 -6.52
C SER A 52 8.26 9.43 -6.88
N MET A 53 7.25 9.29 -7.74
CA MET A 53 6.69 8.01 -8.15
C MET A 53 7.50 7.36 -9.30
N SER A 54 7.30 6.06 -9.50
CA SER A 54 7.88 5.37 -10.66
C SER A 54 7.32 5.93 -11.97
N PRO A 55 8.08 5.88 -13.09
CA PRO A 55 7.63 6.35 -14.40
C PRO A 55 6.30 5.72 -14.84
N GLU A 56 6.07 4.45 -14.49
CA GLU A 56 4.81 3.73 -14.76
C GLU A 56 3.63 4.36 -14.01
N ARG A 57 3.76 4.60 -12.70
CA ARG A 57 2.70 5.27 -11.91
C ARG A 57 2.48 6.70 -12.35
N GLN A 58 3.56 7.42 -12.69
CA GLN A 58 3.45 8.76 -13.28
C GLN A 58 2.64 8.72 -14.57
N ARG A 59 2.91 7.74 -15.45
CA ARG A 59 2.16 7.55 -16.71
C ARG A 59 0.68 7.27 -16.42
N SER A 60 0.37 6.34 -15.52
CA SER A 60 -1.00 6.00 -15.11
C SER A 60 -1.81 7.23 -14.70
N VAL A 61 -1.23 8.04 -13.82
CA VAL A 61 -1.89 9.23 -13.30
C VAL A 61 -1.98 10.33 -14.36
N GLN A 62 -0.92 10.53 -15.15
CA GLN A 62 -0.89 11.54 -16.21
C GLN A 62 -1.89 11.27 -17.33
N ILE A 63 -2.19 10.00 -17.65
CA ILE A 63 -3.21 9.64 -18.63
C ILE A 63 -4.58 10.18 -18.19
N THR A 64 -4.92 10.02 -16.92
CA THR A 64 -6.18 10.54 -16.39
C THR A 64 -6.13 12.06 -16.24
N ASN A 65 -4.99 12.63 -15.83
CA ASN A 65 -4.82 14.09 -15.75
C ASN A 65 -5.00 14.79 -17.10
N LYS A 66 -4.38 14.28 -18.17
CA LYS A 66 -4.55 14.83 -19.54
C LYS A 66 -6.00 14.78 -20.03
N ASN A 67 -6.74 13.76 -19.58
CA ASN A 67 -8.14 13.55 -19.92
C ASN A 67 -9.11 14.29 -18.98
N THR A 68 -8.61 15.04 -18.00
CA THR A 68 -9.44 15.70 -17.00
C THR A 68 -9.13 17.19 -16.94
N LYS A 69 -10.17 18.01 -17.07
CA LYS A 69 -10.05 19.46 -16.90
C LYS A 69 -10.33 19.84 -15.45
N VAL A 70 -9.36 20.45 -14.79
CA VAL A 70 -9.53 21.05 -13.46
C VAL A 70 -10.00 22.50 -13.61
N THR A 71 -11.03 22.86 -12.86
CA THR A 71 -11.65 24.19 -12.86
C THR A 71 -11.82 24.69 -11.44
N LEU A 72 -12.03 26.00 -11.29
CA LEU A 72 -12.27 26.65 -10.01
C LEU A 72 -13.64 27.33 -10.08
N GLU A 73 -14.56 26.95 -9.19
CA GLU A 73 -15.93 27.43 -9.15
C GLU A 73 -16.29 28.01 -7.78
N SER A 74 -17.47 28.64 -7.70
CA SER A 74 -18.05 29.15 -6.43
C SER A 74 -17.09 30.07 -5.65
N ILE A 75 -16.37 30.92 -6.37
CA ILE A 75 -15.36 31.81 -5.81
C ILE A 75 -16.04 32.90 -4.96
N THR A 76 -15.65 33.01 -3.70
CA THR A 76 -16.13 34.02 -2.76
C THR A 76 -14.96 34.67 -2.03
N THR A 77 -15.11 35.95 -1.64
CA THR A 77 -14.14 36.65 -0.80
C THR A 77 -14.56 36.51 0.66
N ALA A 78 -13.77 35.75 1.44
CA ALA A 78 -14.05 35.49 2.84
C ALA A 78 -13.54 36.61 3.77
N ARG A 79 -12.38 37.20 3.45
CA ARG A 79 -11.78 38.30 4.21
C ARG A 79 -10.96 39.20 3.29
N SER A 80 -10.99 40.50 3.56
CA SER A 80 -10.11 41.49 2.93
C SER A 80 -9.34 42.24 4.02
N ASP A 81 -8.04 42.39 3.81
CA ASP A 81 -7.17 43.22 4.63
C ASP A 81 -6.71 44.42 3.79
N GLU A 82 -7.25 45.59 4.12
CA GLU A 82 -6.95 46.83 3.39
C GLU A 82 -5.52 47.32 3.62
N SER A 83 -4.92 46.99 4.77
CA SER A 83 -3.56 47.43 5.11
C SER A 83 -2.49 46.72 4.28
N THR A 84 -2.73 45.46 3.91
CA THR A 84 -1.80 44.65 3.12
C THR A 84 -2.28 44.42 1.68
N GLY A 85 -3.49 44.87 1.34
CA GLY A 85 -4.14 44.56 0.07
C GLY A 85 -4.43 43.06 -0.13
N LYS A 86 -4.31 42.25 0.94
CA LYS A 86 -4.48 40.80 0.90
C LYS A 86 -5.95 40.42 0.97
N LYS A 87 -6.39 39.57 0.04
CA LYS A 87 -7.71 38.94 0.07
C LYS A 87 -7.57 37.47 0.36
N THR A 88 -8.45 36.95 1.22
CA THR A 88 -8.62 35.52 1.47
C THR A 88 -9.92 35.08 0.81
N CYS A 89 -9.81 34.07 -0.03
CA CYS A 89 -10.86 33.61 -0.92
C CYS A 89 -11.18 32.14 -0.63
N SER A 90 -12.44 31.77 -0.77
CA SER A 90 -12.91 30.38 -0.70
C SER A 90 -13.50 29.99 -2.06
N ALA A 91 -13.22 28.78 -2.50
CA ALA A 91 -13.69 28.27 -3.79
C ALA A 91 -13.77 26.73 -3.77
N VAL A 92 -14.30 26.17 -4.85
CA VAL A 92 -14.39 24.73 -5.07
C VAL A 92 -13.55 24.36 -6.29
N LEU A 93 -12.54 23.51 -6.10
CA LEU A 93 -11.87 22.84 -7.22
C LEU A 93 -12.79 21.75 -7.76
N MET A 94 -12.93 21.69 -9.07
CA MET A 94 -13.76 20.70 -9.76
C MET A 94 -13.00 20.03 -10.88
N ALA A 95 -13.06 18.70 -10.92
CA ALA A 95 -12.50 17.86 -11.98
C ALA A 95 -13.57 16.89 -12.48
N VAL A 96 -13.95 16.99 -13.75
CA VAL A 96 -14.86 16.04 -14.39
C VAL A 96 -14.02 14.87 -14.92
N MET A 97 -14.10 13.74 -14.24
CA MET A 97 -13.37 12.53 -14.57
C MET A 97 -14.02 11.81 -15.77
N PRO A 98 -13.23 11.09 -16.58
CA PRO A 98 -13.77 10.11 -17.52
C PRO A 98 -14.64 9.08 -16.78
N GLN A 99 -15.75 8.66 -17.39
CA GLN A 99 -16.68 7.71 -16.77
C GLN A 99 -16.00 6.37 -16.45
N ASP A 100 -15.07 5.93 -17.29
CA ASP A 100 -14.29 4.71 -17.09
C ASP A 100 -13.24 4.81 -15.98
N ALA A 101 -13.06 5.99 -15.39
CA ALA A 101 -12.23 6.22 -14.20
C ALA A 101 -12.99 6.05 -12.88
N ILE A 102 -14.33 5.97 -12.94
CA ILE A 102 -15.16 5.84 -11.76
C ILE A 102 -15.36 4.36 -11.42
N PRO A 103 -14.98 3.91 -10.21
CA PRO A 103 -15.21 2.53 -9.79
C PRO A 103 -16.70 2.19 -9.82
N THR A 104 -17.04 1.01 -10.32
CA THR A 104 -18.42 0.49 -10.29
C THR A 104 -18.74 -0.20 -8.95
N ASP A 105 -17.71 -0.63 -8.23
CA ASP A 105 -17.83 -1.28 -6.93
C ASP A 105 -18.29 -0.27 -5.85
N GLN A 106 -19.47 -0.51 -5.29
CA GLN A 106 -20.06 0.35 -4.26
C GLN A 106 -19.29 0.36 -2.94
N ARG A 107 -18.63 -0.74 -2.57
CA ARG A 107 -17.79 -0.79 -1.37
C ARG A 107 -16.56 0.11 -1.55
N MET A 108 -15.96 0.11 -2.74
CA MET A 108 -14.85 1.00 -3.08
C MET A 108 -15.31 2.47 -3.07
N LEU A 109 -16.44 2.78 -3.69
CA LEU A 109 -17.00 4.13 -3.68
C LEU A 109 -17.27 4.62 -2.24
N ASN A 110 -17.86 3.78 -1.39
CA ASN A 110 -18.10 4.10 0.01
C ASN A 110 -16.78 4.29 0.78
N HIS A 111 -15.73 3.53 0.46
CA HIS A 111 -14.41 3.70 1.06
C HIS A 111 -13.78 5.04 0.67
N LEU A 112 -13.83 5.41 -0.61
CA LEU A 112 -13.35 6.70 -1.10
C LEU A 112 -14.11 7.86 -0.45
N ARG A 113 -15.45 7.78 -0.40
CA ARG A 113 -16.29 8.79 0.24
C ARG A 113 -15.97 8.93 1.73
N GLY A 114 -15.90 7.81 2.46
CA GLY A 114 -15.57 7.81 3.89
C GLY A 114 -14.18 8.34 4.20
N THR A 115 -13.22 8.18 3.28
CA THR A 115 -11.87 8.71 3.41
C THR A 115 -11.80 10.21 3.12
N TYR A 116 -12.40 10.67 2.02
CA TYR A 116 -12.15 12.01 1.48
C TYR A 116 -13.21 13.06 1.83
N GLU A 117 -14.49 12.68 1.98
CA GLU A 117 -15.57 13.64 2.29
C GLU A 117 -15.33 14.38 3.62
N PRO A 118 -14.89 13.73 4.71
CA PRO A 118 -14.56 14.43 5.96
C PRO A 118 -13.39 15.41 5.81
N GLN A 119 -12.54 15.22 4.80
CA GLN A 119 -11.39 16.08 4.51
C GLN A 119 -11.73 17.22 3.54
N GLY A 120 -12.99 17.33 3.11
CA GLY A 120 -13.47 18.39 2.23
C GLY A 120 -13.36 18.09 0.73
N ALA A 121 -13.18 16.83 0.34
CA ALA A 121 -13.23 16.38 -1.04
C ALA A 121 -14.32 15.33 -1.27
N ALA A 122 -15.12 15.49 -2.31
CA ALA A 122 -16.27 14.64 -2.59
C ALA A 122 -16.27 14.14 -4.03
N LEU A 123 -16.87 12.98 -4.25
CA LEU A 123 -17.17 12.44 -5.57
C LEU A 123 -18.68 12.51 -5.81
N ASP A 124 -19.08 13.28 -6.82
CA ASP A 124 -20.47 13.48 -7.22
C ASP A 124 -20.64 13.01 -8.68
N GLY A 125 -21.16 11.80 -8.84
CA GLY A 125 -21.14 11.10 -10.13
C GLY A 125 -19.70 10.86 -10.59
N ASN A 126 -19.32 11.45 -11.73
CA ASN A 126 -17.95 11.45 -12.23
C ASN A 126 -17.17 12.73 -11.90
N THR A 127 -17.72 13.59 -11.05
CA THR A 127 -17.11 14.89 -10.73
C THR A 127 -16.47 14.85 -9.35
N VAL A 128 -15.16 15.06 -9.30
CA VAL A 128 -14.42 15.27 -8.06
C VAL A 128 -14.54 16.75 -7.70
N LYS A 129 -14.93 17.03 -6.45
CA LYS A 129 -15.09 18.37 -5.89
C LYS A 129 -14.19 18.52 -4.66
N GLY A 130 -13.60 19.68 -4.45
CA GLY A 130 -12.71 19.93 -3.32
C GLY A 130 -12.78 21.36 -2.82
N ASN A 131 -13.06 21.54 -1.53
CA ASN A 131 -13.08 22.86 -0.91
C ASN A 131 -11.66 23.39 -0.75
N VAL A 132 -11.39 24.58 -1.28
CA VAL A 132 -10.08 25.22 -1.19
C VAL A 132 -10.18 26.63 -0.65
N THR A 133 -9.10 27.04 0.02
CA THR A 133 -8.90 28.42 0.43
C THR A 133 -7.61 28.93 -0.20
N TYR A 134 -7.66 30.11 -0.81
CA TYR A 134 -6.47 30.75 -1.33
C TYR A 134 -6.39 32.21 -0.92
N THR A 135 -5.17 32.72 -0.76
CA THR A 135 -4.95 34.15 -0.54
C THR A 135 -4.35 34.77 -1.79
N VAL A 136 -4.76 35.98 -2.12
CA VAL A 136 -4.20 36.78 -3.19
C VAL A 136 -3.73 38.12 -2.64
N GLN A 137 -2.51 38.51 -2.98
CA GLN A 137 -1.93 39.82 -2.62
C GLN A 137 -0.92 40.23 -3.69
N ARG A 138 -0.55 41.51 -3.74
CA ARG A 138 0.62 41.93 -4.53
C ARG A 138 1.89 41.87 -3.69
N THR A 139 3.02 41.61 -4.32
CA THR A 139 4.33 41.79 -3.70
C THR A 139 4.66 43.28 -3.58
N GLU A 140 5.34 43.68 -2.50
CA GLU A 140 5.73 45.07 -2.27
C GLU A 140 6.76 45.55 -3.31
N ASP A 141 7.67 44.67 -3.72
CA ASP A 141 8.82 45.03 -4.56
C ASP A 141 8.53 44.94 -6.07
N SER A 142 7.86 43.87 -6.52
CA SER A 142 7.68 43.55 -7.95
C SER A 142 6.27 43.87 -8.49
N LYS A 143 5.35 44.31 -7.62
CA LYS A 143 3.90 44.44 -7.91
C LYS A 143 3.28 43.14 -8.47
N GLU A 144 3.93 41.99 -8.34
CA GLU A 144 3.47 40.70 -8.87
C GLU A 144 2.31 40.16 -8.06
N ILE A 145 1.45 39.36 -8.69
CA ILE A 145 0.36 38.69 -7.98
C ILE A 145 0.94 37.45 -7.30
N LEU A 146 0.85 37.42 -5.97
CA LEU A 146 1.18 36.29 -5.12
C LEU A 146 -0.10 35.55 -4.75
N VAL A 147 -0.16 34.25 -5.08
CA VAL A 147 -1.24 33.37 -4.63
C VAL A 147 -0.66 32.24 -3.78
N LYS A 148 -1.39 31.95 -2.70
CA LYS A 148 -1.13 30.81 -1.82
C LYS A 148 -2.38 29.96 -1.73
N LEU A 149 -2.29 28.70 -2.13
CA LEU A 149 -3.41 27.73 -2.13
C LEU A 149 -3.29 26.78 -0.94
N THR A 150 -4.43 26.45 -0.33
CA THR A 150 -4.56 25.50 0.78
C THR A 150 -5.85 24.70 0.67
N GLY A 151 -5.88 23.51 1.27
CA GLY A 151 -7.05 22.60 1.26
C GLY A 151 -7.15 21.69 0.04
N HIS A 152 -6.26 21.86 -0.95
CA HIS A 152 -6.30 21.10 -2.20
C HIS A 152 -5.79 19.65 -2.09
N LEU A 153 -5.21 19.25 -0.95
CA LEU A 153 -4.62 17.92 -0.78
C LEU A 153 -5.66 16.80 -0.80
N ALA A 154 -6.82 16.99 -0.17
CA ALA A 154 -7.89 15.98 -0.18
C ALA A 154 -8.44 15.76 -1.59
N PHE A 155 -8.61 16.85 -2.35
CA PHE A 155 -8.99 16.80 -3.76
C PHE A 155 -7.97 16.06 -4.61
N MET A 156 -6.68 16.38 -4.42
CA MET A 156 -5.58 15.73 -5.11
C MET A 156 -5.50 14.23 -4.80
N GLY A 157 -5.67 13.85 -3.53
CA GLY A 157 -5.65 12.45 -3.12
C GLY A 157 -6.78 11.65 -3.74
N LEU A 158 -8.02 12.16 -3.68
CA LEU A 158 -9.17 11.50 -4.31
C LEU A 158 -8.99 11.39 -5.83
N PHE A 159 -8.51 12.45 -6.49
CA PHE A 159 -8.20 12.42 -7.92
C PHE A 159 -7.14 11.36 -8.26
N HIS A 160 -6.04 11.32 -7.49
CA HIS A 160 -4.95 10.37 -7.66
C HIS A 160 -5.46 8.93 -7.54
N ASP A 161 -6.23 8.62 -6.51
CA ASP A 161 -6.72 7.27 -6.26
C ASP A 161 -7.65 6.80 -7.39
N LEU A 162 -8.55 7.68 -7.86
CA LEU A 162 -9.38 7.39 -9.03
C LEU A 162 -8.55 7.20 -10.30
N ALA A 163 -7.52 8.03 -10.51
CA ALA A 163 -6.62 7.92 -11.64
C ALA A 163 -5.82 6.60 -11.64
N MET A 164 -5.41 6.13 -10.47
CA MET A 164 -4.73 4.85 -10.28
C MET A 164 -5.68 3.67 -10.50
N LEU A 165 -6.90 3.73 -9.94
CA LEU A 165 -7.92 2.70 -10.12
C LEU A 165 -8.34 2.53 -11.59
N ARG A 166 -8.36 3.62 -12.37
CA ARG A 166 -8.73 3.59 -13.79
C ARG A 166 -7.90 2.61 -14.62
N VAL A 167 -6.64 2.36 -14.23
CA VAL A 167 -5.69 1.55 -15.00
C VAL A 167 -5.20 0.30 -14.26
N PHE A 168 -5.62 0.11 -13.00
CA PHE A 168 -5.10 -0.93 -12.11
C PHE A 168 -5.20 -2.36 -12.69
N ASP A 169 -6.32 -2.70 -13.33
CA ASP A 169 -6.58 -4.02 -13.92
C ASP A 169 -6.46 -4.06 -15.45
N LYS A 170 -5.93 -2.99 -16.08
CA LYS A 170 -5.92 -2.85 -17.54
C LYS A 170 -4.57 -3.27 -18.12
N SER A 171 -4.61 -3.96 -19.26
CA SER A 171 -3.41 -4.30 -20.02
C SER A 171 -2.74 -3.07 -20.63
N GLU A 172 -1.44 -3.15 -20.95
CA GLU A 172 -0.71 -2.06 -21.65
C GLU A 172 -1.40 -1.61 -22.95
N ALA A 173 -2.02 -2.54 -23.68
CA ALA A 173 -2.78 -2.22 -24.89
C ALA A 173 -4.04 -1.37 -24.59
N GLU A 174 -4.73 -1.66 -23.49
CA GLU A 174 -5.87 -0.87 -23.03
C GLU A 174 -5.42 0.49 -22.48
N ILE A 175 -4.29 0.54 -21.77
CA ILE A 175 -3.70 1.78 -21.27
C ILE A 175 -3.30 2.70 -22.44
N ALA A 176 -2.66 2.16 -23.48
CA ALA A 176 -2.32 2.92 -24.70
C ALA A 176 -3.57 3.47 -25.40
N LYS A 177 -4.64 2.67 -25.48
CA LYS A 177 -5.94 3.10 -26.03
C LYS A 177 -6.55 4.25 -25.21
N ILE A 178 -6.44 4.21 -23.89
CA ILE A 178 -6.93 5.26 -22.98
C ILE A 178 -6.06 6.52 -23.07
N ALA A 179 -4.76 6.35 -23.29
CA ALA A 179 -3.82 7.45 -23.51
C ALA A 179 -4.03 8.17 -24.86
N GLY A 180 -4.82 7.59 -25.77
CA GLY A 180 -4.96 8.08 -27.14
C GLY A 180 -3.71 7.82 -27.99
N GLU A 181 -2.85 6.89 -27.57
CA GLU A 181 -1.70 6.44 -28.35
C GLU A 181 -2.17 5.47 -29.43
N ALA A 182 -1.72 5.70 -30.67
CA ALA A 182 -2.04 4.80 -31.79
C ALA A 182 -1.57 3.38 -31.44
N PRO A 183 -2.32 2.32 -31.80
CA PRO A 183 -1.89 0.97 -31.54
C PRO A 183 -0.52 0.77 -32.20
N LEU A 184 0.50 0.45 -31.40
CA LEU A 184 1.71 -0.16 -31.95
C LEU A 184 1.23 -1.43 -32.65
N ALA A 185 1.40 -1.46 -33.97
CA ALA A 185 1.07 -2.62 -34.77
C ALA A 185 1.72 -3.84 -34.13
N THR A 186 0.89 -4.76 -33.65
CA THR A 186 1.32 -6.08 -33.24
C THR A 186 2.06 -6.70 -34.41
N GLU A 187 3.38 -6.82 -34.29
CA GLU A 187 4.20 -7.58 -35.21
C GLU A 187 3.75 -9.04 -35.09
N THR A 188 2.98 -9.46 -36.09
CA THR A 188 2.45 -10.80 -36.23
C THR A 188 3.63 -11.78 -36.32
N LYS A 189 3.98 -12.43 -35.21
CA LYS A 189 4.87 -13.59 -35.24
C LYS A 189 4.13 -14.72 -36.01
N PRO A 190 4.70 -15.26 -37.10
CA PRO A 190 4.06 -16.34 -37.84
C PRO A 190 3.81 -17.56 -36.95
N ALA A 191 2.61 -18.13 -37.09
CA ALA A 191 2.17 -19.34 -36.42
C ALA A 191 3.12 -20.51 -36.72
N GLU A 192 3.60 -21.15 -35.66
CA GLU A 192 4.24 -22.46 -35.73
C GLU A 192 3.15 -23.51 -36.03
N PRO A 193 3.36 -24.39 -37.04
CA PRO A 193 2.32 -25.32 -37.46
C PRO A 193 2.03 -26.39 -36.40
N PRO A 194 0.78 -26.82 -36.23
CA PRO A 194 0.42 -27.86 -35.27
C PRO A 194 1.03 -29.21 -35.66
N PRO A 195 1.42 -30.05 -34.68
CA PRO A 195 1.81 -31.42 -34.95
C PRO A 195 0.60 -32.23 -35.47
N PRO A 196 0.81 -33.19 -36.39
CA PRO A 196 -0.28 -33.88 -37.06
C PRO A 196 -1.03 -34.82 -36.11
N GLU A 197 -2.36 -34.77 -36.23
CA GLU A 197 -3.29 -35.78 -35.74
C GLU A 197 -2.90 -37.17 -36.25
N VAL A 198 -2.86 -38.14 -35.33
CA VAL A 198 -2.96 -39.56 -35.66
C VAL A 198 -4.10 -40.15 -34.83
N SER A 199 -5.13 -40.60 -35.52
CA SER A 199 -6.18 -41.51 -35.04
C SER A 199 -6.34 -42.63 -36.09
N PRO A 200 -7.02 -43.74 -35.79
CA PRO A 200 -6.73 -44.74 -34.77
C PRO A 200 -6.46 -46.12 -35.43
N ALA A 201 -5.75 -47.02 -34.74
CA ALA A 201 -5.66 -48.42 -35.17
C ALA A 201 -6.08 -49.39 -34.06
N THR A 202 -6.93 -50.31 -34.49
CA THR A 202 -7.74 -51.33 -33.82
C THR A 202 -6.92 -52.44 -33.12
N GLN A 203 -7.37 -52.81 -31.89
CA GLN A 203 -7.39 -54.13 -31.18
C GLN A 203 -6.46 -55.30 -31.57
N PRO A 204 -6.04 -56.21 -30.65
CA PRO A 204 -6.97 -56.97 -29.78
C PRO A 204 -6.53 -57.30 -28.33
N ALA A 205 -7.52 -57.78 -27.57
CA ALA A 205 -7.48 -58.24 -26.18
C ALA A 205 -6.58 -59.48 -25.93
N PRO A 206 -6.31 -59.80 -24.65
CA PRO A 206 -6.70 -61.11 -24.17
C PRO A 206 -7.37 -61.16 -22.79
N ALA A 207 -8.44 -61.95 -22.78
CA ALA A 207 -8.91 -62.92 -21.79
C ALA A 207 -8.54 -62.83 -20.29
N ILE A 208 -9.64 -62.77 -19.52
CA ILE A 208 -9.97 -63.39 -18.23
C ILE A 208 -9.04 -64.54 -17.78
N ALA A 209 -8.58 -64.47 -16.52
CA ALA A 209 -8.52 -65.63 -15.62
C ALA A 209 -8.51 -65.18 -14.15
N ALA A 210 -9.55 -65.57 -13.41
CA ALA A 210 -9.60 -65.51 -11.96
C ALA A 210 -8.94 -66.76 -11.36
N SER A 211 -8.22 -66.61 -10.24
CA SER A 211 -8.25 -67.56 -9.11
C SER A 211 -7.29 -67.13 -7.99
N THR A 212 -7.86 -66.83 -6.83
CA THR A 212 -7.26 -67.02 -5.49
C THR A 212 -6.86 -68.49 -5.28
N PRO A 213 -5.89 -68.78 -4.39
CA PRO A 213 -6.32 -69.22 -3.06
C PRO A 213 -5.47 -68.70 -1.89
N ALA A 214 -6.10 -68.85 -0.73
CA ALA A 214 -5.68 -68.54 0.62
C ALA A 214 -4.27 -69.03 1.00
N ASN A 215 -3.60 -68.26 1.86
CA ASN A 215 -2.68 -68.83 2.84
C ASN A 215 -2.71 -68.03 4.16
N THR A 216 -3.45 -68.61 5.11
CA THR A 216 -2.99 -69.01 6.45
C THR A 216 -2.29 -67.95 7.33
N VAL A 217 -3.07 -67.47 8.30
CA VAL A 217 -2.67 -66.81 9.55
C VAL A 217 -1.88 -67.78 10.45
N PRO A 218 -0.88 -67.29 11.18
CA PRO A 218 -0.73 -67.69 12.59
C PRO A 218 -0.82 -66.49 13.55
N ALA A 219 -1.70 -66.65 14.54
CA ALA A 219 -1.66 -66.02 15.86
C ALA A 219 -0.42 -66.53 16.63
N ALA A 220 0.20 -65.90 17.63
CA ALA A 220 0.02 -64.65 18.36
C ALA A 220 1.33 -64.38 19.14
N ALA A 221 1.59 -63.12 19.48
CA ALA A 221 2.20 -62.73 20.76
C ALA A 221 1.80 -61.27 21.07
N PRO A 222 1.37 -60.94 22.31
CA PRO A 222 0.92 -59.60 22.65
C PRO A 222 2.14 -58.69 22.88
N VAL A 223 2.46 -57.86 21.90
CA VAL A 223 3.42 -56.78 22.08
C VAL A 223 2.68 -55.62 22.74
N ALA A 224 3.19 -55.20 23.90
CA ALA A 224 2.69 -54.08 24.69
C ALA A 224 2.39 -52.85 23.81
N PRO A 225 1.37 -52.04 24.14
CA PRO A 225 1.05 -50.84 23.37
C PRO A 225 2.29 -49.94 23.32
N PRO A 226 2.78 -49.55 22.12
CA PRO A 226 3.82 -48.55 22.07
C PRO A 226 3.25 -47.29 22.72
N ALA A 227 3.92 -46.85 23.79
CA ALA A 227 3.71 -45.58 24.43
C ALA A 227 3.51 -44.50 23.36
N ASN A 228 2.51 -43.63 23.57
CA ASN A 228 2.23 -42.46 22.74
C ASN A 228 3.54 -41.87 22.22
N VAL A 229 3.88 -42.18 20.97
CA VAL A 229 4.86 -41.42 20.21
C VAL A 229 4.12 -40.13 19.92
N THR A 230 4.20 -39.21 20.88
CA THR A 230 3.94 -37.80 20.64
C THR A 230 4.85 -37.47 19.47
N ALA A 231 4.27 -37.33 18.28
CA ALA A 231 5.02 -36.94 17.10
C ALA A 231 5.77 -35.67 17.47
N ALA A 232 7.09 -35.78 17.59
CA ALA A 232 7.95 -34.64 17.89
C ALA A 232 7.68 -33.62 16.79
N ALA A 233 7.22 -32.43 17.19
CA ALA A 233 7.05 -31.33 16.25
C ALA A 233 8.36 -31.14 15.48
N PRO A 234 8.31 -30.90 14.16
CA PRO A 234 9.52 -30.77 13.35
C PRO A 234 10.48 -29.78 14.00
N ALA A 235 11.70 -30.23 14.28
CA ALA A 235 12.72 -29.42 14.91
C ALA A 235 12.97 -28.20 14.03
N VAL A 236 12.68 -27.01 14.56
CA VAL A 236 12.99 -25.75 13.90
C VAL A 236 14.50 -25.57 13.95
N THR A 237 15.16 -25.70 12.80
CA THR A 237 16.63 -25.66 12.71
C THR A 237 17.18 -24.23 12.64
N VAL A 238 16.34 -23.24 12.31
CA VAL A 238 16.76 -21.83 12.21
C VAL A 238 16.82 -21.19 13.61
N PRO A 239 17.99 -20.67 14.05
CA PRO A 239 18.11 -20.03 15.36
C PRO A 239 17.12 -18.87 15.56
N HIS A 240 16.43 -18.85 16.70
CA HIS A 240 15.36 -17.89 16.99
C HIS A 240 15.41 -17.36 18.44
N LEU A 241 14.64 -16.31 18.70
CA LEU A 241 14.51 -15.67 20.02
C LEU A 241 13.25 -16.09 20.79
N CYS A 242 12.48 -17.05 20.27
CA CYS A 242 11.30 -17.57 20.96
C CYS A 242 11.66 -18.40 22.20
N SER A 243 10.87 -18.25 23.25
CA SER A 243 10.94 -19.08 24.46
C SER A 243 10.45 -20.51 24.19
N ALA A 244 10.69 -21.41 25.14
CA ALA A 244 10.26 -22.82 25.02
C ALA A 244 8.73 -23.00 24.95
N ALA A 245 7.95 -22.03 25.41
CA ALA A 245 6.48 -22.06 25.37
C ALA A 245 5.89 -21.48 24.08
N GLU A 246 6.73 -20.92 23.20
CA GLU A 246 6.32 -20.25 21.97
C GLU A 246 6.79 -21.04 20.75
N THR A 247 6.03 -20.93 19.66
CA THR A 247 6.38 -21.49 18.36
C THR A 247 6.91 -20.38 17.45
N PRO A 248 8.13 -20.47 16.89
CA PRO A 248 8.61 -19.51 15.91
C PRO A 248 7.78 -19.62 14.62
N ILE A 249 7.21 -18.50 14.19
CA ILE A 249 6.54 -18.36 12.88
C ILE A 249 7.34 -17.51 11.90
N PHE A 250 8.36 -16.81 12.39
CA PHE A 250 9.40 -16.18 11.59
C PHE A 250 10.70 -16.20 12.37
N ALA A 251 11.81 -16.51 11.70
CA ALA A 251 13.13 -16.40 12.29
C ALA A 251 14.17 -16.19 11.20
N CYS A 252 15.06 -15.20 11.40
CA CYS A 252 16.26 -15.08 10.60
C CYS A 252 17.37 -14.28 11.29
N SER A 253 18.60 -14.46 10.78
CA SER A 253 19.71 -13.56 11.03
C SER A 253 19.72 -12.45 9.98
N THR A 254 20.08 -11.22 10.34
CA THR A 254 20.31 -10.09 9.42
C THR A 254 21.82 -9.78 9.31
N GLY A 255 22.67 -10.75 9.65
CA GLY A 255 24.13 -10.63 9.74
C GLY A 255 24.65 -10.05 11.06
N LYS A 256 23.93 -9.09 11.65
CA LYS A 256 24.30 -8.49 12.96
C LYS A 256 23.28 -8.71 14.05
N LYS A 257 22.02 -8.97 13.67
CA LYS A 257 20.90 -9.15 14.58
C LYS A 257 20.13 -10.40 14.22
N ARG A 258 19.46 -10.97 15.21
CA ARG A 258 18.48 -12.03 15.04
C ARG A 258 17.11 -11.43 15.25
N ALA A 259 16.19 -11.65 14.32
CA ALA A 259 14.81 -11.24 14.43
C ALA A 259 13.90 -12.47 14.45
N SER A 260 12.88 -12.47 15.30
CA SER A 260 11.92 -13.58 15.39
C SER A 260 10.51 -13.06 15.66
N VAL A 261 9.52 -13.76 15.10
CA VAL A 261 8.12 -13.64 15.50
C VAL A 261 7.69 -14.97 16.10
N CYS A 262 7.19 -14.90 17.32
CA CYS A 262 6.89 -16.03 18.18
C CYS A 262 5.38 -16.06 18.42
N ALA A 263 4.74 -17.18 18.09
CA ALA A 263 3.34 -17.43 18.38
C ALA A 263 3.21 -18.19 19.70
N GLY A 264 2.38 -17.68 20.59
CA GLY A 264 2.09 -18.30 21.88
C GLY A 264 0.59 -18.28 22.17
N ARG A 265 0.23 -18.78 23.35
CA ARG A 265 -1.10 -18.61 23.92
C ARG A 265 -0.97 -18.15 25.36
N ALA A 266 -1.77 -17.15 25.73
CA ALA A 266 -1.93 -16.70 27.11
C ALA A 266 -3.43 -16.54 27.37
N ASP A 267 -3.91 -17.12 28.47
CA ASP A 267 -5.31 -17.01 28.92
C ASP A 267 -6.35 -17.36 27.84
N GLY A 268 -6.05 -18.37 27.02
CA GLY A 268 -6.90 -18.82 25.91
C GLY A 268 -6.86 -17.94 24.65
N SER A 269 -6.15 -16.81 24.69
CA SER A 269 -6.00 -15.90 23.55
C SER A 269 -4.69 -16.15 22.79
N GLU A 270 -4.72 -15.98 21.47
CA GLU A 270 -3.52 -16.07 20.64
C GLU A 270 -2.64 -14.84 20.83
N GLN A 271 -1.35 -15.10 21.03
CA GLN A 271 -0.34 -14.10 21.30
C GLN A 271 0.71 -14.13 20.20
N LEU A 272 1.16 -12.96 19.78
CA LEU A 272 2.31 -12.80 18.93
C LEU A 272 3.34 -11.95 19.66
N THR A 273 4.61 -12.30 19.54
CA THR A 273 5.69 -11.50 20.08
C THR A 273 6.80 -11.38 19.07
N TYR A 274 7.12 -10.14 18.71
CA TYR A 274 8.29 -9.81 17.92
C TYR A 274 9.47 -9.57 18.85
N ARG A 275 10.60 -10.19 18.54
CA ARG A 275 11.87 -9.98 19.25
C ARG A 275 12.99 -9.71 18.26
N ILE A 276 13.87 -8.78 18.63
CA ILE A 276 15.15 -8.57 17.95
C ILE A 276 16.27 -8.44 18.98
N ALA A 277 17.43 -9.02 18.67
CA ALA A 277 18.62 -9.06 19.51
C ALA A 277 19.88 -9.01 18.64
N PRO A 278 21.03 -8.53 19.13
CA PRO A 278 22.33 -8.90 18.57
C PRO A 278 22.48 -10.42 18.48
N LEU A 279 23.29 -10.94 17.55
CA LEU A 279 23.45 -12.40 17.37
C LEU A 279 23.85 -13.11 18.67
N GLU A 280 24.74 -12.49 19.44
CA GLU A 280 25.26 -12.96 20.73
C GLU A 280 24.97 -11.90 21.80
N GLY A 281 23.69 -11.71 22.13
CA GLY A 281 23.28 -10.69 23.10
C GLY A 281 21.86 -10.85 23.61
N ALA A 282 21.50 -10.03 24.60
CA ALA A 282 20.14 -9.96 25.12
C ALA A 282 19.18 -9.33 24.11
N VAL A 283 17.89 -9.62 24.28
CA VAL A 283 16.81 -9.00 23.49
C VAL A 283 16.86 -7.49 23.68
N GLU A 284 17.07 -6.76 22.60
CA GLU A 284 17.09 -5.28 22.61
C GLU A 284 15.67 -4.70 22.48
N MET A 285 14.76 -5.44 21.86
CA MET A 285 13.36 -5.06 21.75
C MET A 285 12.45 -6.28 21.71
N GLU A 286 11.42 -6.22 22.54
CA GLU A 286 10.28 -7.12 22.55
C GLU A 286 9.00 -6.31 22.32
N TYR A 287 8.10 -6.82 21.49
CA TYR A 287 6.80 -6.20 21.26
C TYR A 287 5.69 -7.25 21.07
N PRO A 288 4.52 -7.08 21.70
CA PRO A 288 4.19 -6.07 22.70
C PRO A 288 4.84 -6.41 24.05
N SER A 289 5.31 -5.40 24.80
CA SER A 289 6.05 -5.59 26.07
C SER A 289 5.15 -5.91 27.28
N GLY A 290 4.01 -6.58 27.08
CA GLY A 290 2.99 -6.80 28.12
C GLY A 290 1.95 -7.87 27.80
N GLY A 291 2.24 -8.78 26.88
CA GLY A 291 1.33 -9.90 26.55
C GLY A 291 0.00 -9.48 25.93
N ALA A 292 -0.03 -8.35 25.22
CA ALA A 292 -1.22 -7.90 24.51
C ALA A 292 -1.56 -8.87 23.37
N GLY A 293 -2.83 -9.28 23.28
CA GLY A 293 -3.32 -10.24 22.28
C GLY A 293 -2.93 -9.85 20.85
N ALA A 294 -2.66 -10.86 20.03
CA ALA A 294 -2.13 -10.68 18.67
C ALA A 294 -2.92 -9.66 17.84
N ALA A 295 -4.26 -9.78 17.81
CA ALA A 295 -5.16 -8.90 17.06
C ALA A 295 -5.15 -7.43 17.48
N SER A 296 -4.73 -7.14 18.72
CA SER A 296 -4.66 -5.77 19.24
C SER A 296 -3.32 -5.09 18.95
N ALA A 297 -2.26 -5.88 18.75
CA ALA A 297 -0.89 -5.39 18.64
C ALA A 297 -0.35 -5.46 17.20
N PHE A 298 -0.84 -6.41 16.39
CA PHE A 298 -0.33 -6.65 15.05
C PHE A 298 -1.40 -6.47 13.98
N GLN A 299 -0.94 -6.07 12.81
CA GLN A 299 -1.68 -6.07 11.56
C GLN A 299 -1.00 -7.06 10.59
N ARG A 300 -1.74 -7.53 9.59
CA ARG A 300 -1.22 -8.40 8.53
C ARG A 300 -1.41 -7.75 7.17
N GLY A 301 -0.60 -8.14 6.20
CA GLY A 301 -0.84 -7.79 4.81
C GLY A 301 -0.17 -8.77 3.85
N SER A 302 -0.54 -8.65 2.59
CA SER A 302 0.06 -9.37 1.48
C SER A 302 0.19 -8.41 0.31
N GLN A 303 1.34 -8.41 -0.36
CA GLN A 303 1.63 -7.60 -1.54
C GLN A 303 2.37 -8.42 -2.58
N VAL A 304 2.18 -8.09 -3.85
CA VAL A 304 2.96 -8.70 -4.93
C VAL A 304 4.27 -7.90 -5.05
N SER A 305 5.41 -8.58 -4.94
CA SER A 305 6.72 -7.96 -5.21
C SER A 305 6.88 -7.64 -6.69
N GLN A 306 7.89 -6.84 -7.03
CA GLN A 306 8.21 -6.51 -8.43
C GLN A 306 8.48 -7.76 -9.28
N ASP A 307 8.97 -8.82 -8.66
CA ASP A 307 9.29 -10.09 -9.34
C ASP A 307 8.04 -10.98 -9.52
N GLY A 308 6.85 -10.46 -9.24
CA GLY A 308 5.57 -11.18 -9.31
C GLY A 308 5.32 -12.14 -8.14
N ALA A 309 6.30 -12.35 -7.25
CA ALA A 309 6.16 -13.22 -6.08
C ALA A 309 5.34 -12.53 -4.98
N ALA A 310 4.42 -13.27 -4.36
CA ALA A 310 3.68 -12.79 -3.21
C ALA A 310 4.61 -12.59 -2.01
N VAL A 311 4.37 -11.53 -1.25
CA VAL A 311 5.07 -11.18 -0.02
C VAL A 311 4.04 -10.99 1.07
N ASN A 312 4.05 -11.90 2.02
CA ASN A 312 3.21 -11.83 3.20
C ASN A 312 3.98 -11.15 4.33
N PHE A 313 3.30 -10.32 5.10
CA PHE A 313 3.94 -9.56 6.17
C PHE A 313 3.05 -9.38 7.40
N LEU A 314 3.73 -9.21 8.53
CA LEU A 314 3.18 -8.76 9.80
C LEU A 314 3.74 -7.38 10.12
N SER A 315 2.90 -6.48 10.61
CA SER A 315 3.34 -5.15 11.01
C SER A 315 2.77 -4.74 12.36
N PHE A 316 3.46 -3.79 12.99
CA PHE A 316 3.01 -3.15 14.22
C PHE A 316 3.60 -1.76 14.35
N ASP A 317 2.91 -0.91 15.10
CA ASP A 317 3.33 0.45 15.39
C ASP A 317 3.85 0.54 16.83
N LYS A 318 5.01 1.16 17.01
CA LYS A 318 5.62 1.44 18.32
C LYS A 318 6.09 2.89 18.34
N GLY A 319 5.24 3.77 18.88
CA GLY A 319 5.46 5.21 18.82
C GLY A 319 5.30 5.74 17.40
N ASN A 320 6.29 6.46 16.89
CA ASN A 320 6.33 6.96 15.51
C ASN A 320 6.99 5.99 14.51
N TYR A 321 7.30 4.77 14.96
CA TYR A 321 7.90 3.73 14.15
C TYR A 321 6.87 2.68 13.75
N ARG A 322 6.92 2.25 12.49
CA ARG A 322 6.24 1.07 11.98
C ARG A 322 7.29 0.01 11.69
N TYR A 323 7.11 -1.17 12.25
CA TYR A 323 7.96 -2.33 11.98
C TYR A 323 7.18 -3.27 11.08
N VAL A 324 7.81 -3.78 10.02
CA VAL A 324 7.20 -4.73 9.11
C VAL A 324 8.12 -5.92 8.93
N VAL A 325 7.70 -7.07 9.45
CA VAL A 325 8.36 -8.36 9.22
C VAL A 325 7.75 -8.94 7.96
N TYR A 326 8.55 -9.20 6.94
CA TYR A 326 8.05 -9.64 5.64
C TYR A 326 8.75 -10.93 5.19
N ALA A 327 8.02 -11.70 4.39
CA ALA A 327 8.50 -12.91 3.76
C ALA A 327 7.87 -13.08 2.37
N GLY A 328 8.71 -13.08 1.34
CA GLY A 328 8.35 -13.49 -0.01
C GLY A 328 8.24 -15.01 -0.13
N ASP A 329 7.30 -15.45 -0.94
CA ASP A 329 7.16 -16.84 -1.35
C ASP A 329 8.22 -17.20 -2.43
N GLY A 330 8.61 -18.47 -2.49
CA GLY A 330 9.59 -19.00 -3.45
C GLY A 330 11.03 -19.15 -2.91
N GLU A 331 11.86 -19.90 -3.65
CA GLU A 331 13.25 -20.23 -3.28
C GLU A 331 14.15 -18.97 -3.13
N ASN A 332 13.83 -17.93 -3.90
CA ASN A 332 14.48 -16.60 -3.84
C ASN A 332 13.66 -15.54 -3.08
N GLY A 333 12.65 -15.97 -2.31
CA GLY A 333 11.74 -15.07 -1.60
C GLY A 333 12.48 -14.22 -0.57
N ARG A 334 12.42 -12.88 -0.74
CA ARG A 334 13.08 -11.93 0.19
C ARG A 334 12.40 -12.00 1.55
N LYS A 335 13.18 -12.14 2.61
CA LYS A 335 12.72 -12.11 4.01
C LYS A 335 13.47 -11.04 4.78
N GLY A 336 12.83 -10.40 5.74
CA GLY A 336 13.51 -9.38 6.55
C GLY A 336 12.58 -8.58 7.44
N VAL A 337 13.15 -7.51 8.01
CA VAL A 337 12.42 -6.53 8.80
C VAL A 337 12.66 -5.14 8.24
N MET A 338 11.60 -4.48 7.78
CA MET A 338 11.61 -3.08 7.40
C MET A 338 11.19 -2.22 8.59
N VAL A 339 11.82 -1.06 8.75
CA VAL A 339 11.45 -0.07 9.76
C VAL A 339 11.17 1.27 9.07
N GLU A 340 10.01 1.82 9.34
CA GLU A 340 9.61 3.16 8.91
C GLU A 340 9.52 4.10 10.11
N GLN A 341 9.83 5.37 9.90
CA GLN A 341 9.60 6.44 10.85
C GLN A 341 8.85 7.57 10.15
N GLY A 342 7.65 7.89 10.62
CA GLY A 342 6.81 8.93 10.00
C GLY A 342 6.52 8.68 8.52
N GLY A 343 6.31 7.41 8.13
CA GLY A 343 6.02 7.02 6.74
C GLY A 343 7.24 6.93 5.81
N LYS A 344 8.45 7.23 6.31
CA LYS A 344 9.70 7.06 5.55
C LYS A 344 10.43 5.81 6.01
N ARG A 345 10.88 4.96 5.06
CA ARG A 345 11.78 3.84 5.36
C ARG A 345 13.13 4.34 5.89
N ILE A 346 13.48 3.90 7.09
CA ILE A 346 14.75 4.24 7.76
C ILE A 346 15.70 3.05 7.89
N ALA A 347 15.19 1.82 7.79
CA ALA A 347 16.01 0.61 7.76
C ALA A 347 15.32 -0.51 6.97
N ASP A 348 16.13 -1.34 6.31
CA ASP A 348 15.74 -2.62 5.71
C ASP A 348 16.76 -3.68 6.18
N LEU A 349 16.35 -4.48 7.17
CA LEU A 349 17.16 -5.53 7.77
C LEU A 349 16.87 -6.86 7.05
N ARG A 350 17.50 -7.04 5.89
CA ARG A 350 17.35 -8.25 5.08
C ARG A 350 17.94 -9.47 5.80
N CYS A 351 17.22 -10.59 5.71
CA CYS A 351 17.72 -11.86 6.22
C CYS A 351 18.95 -12.32 5.43
N GLN A 352 19.91 -12.89 6.14
CA GLN A 352 21.16 -13.46 5.63
C GLN A 352 21.22 -14.93 6.04
N GLY A 353 21.47 -15.81 5.08
CA GLY A 353 21.48 -17.27 5.30
C GLY A 353 20.09 -17.86 5.46
N GLU A 354 19.99 -18.96 6.21
CA GLU A 354 18.72 -19.64 6.45
C GLU A 354 17.72 -18.74 7.17
N ALA A 355 16.50 -18.71 6.64
CA ALA A 355 15.40 -17.93 7.19
C ALA A 355 14.10 -18.70 7.03
N MET A 356 13.33 -18.77 8.11
CA MET A 356 12.00 -19.37 8.09
C MET A 356 10.90 -18.31 8.18
N SER A 357 9.79 -18.62 7.53
CA SER A 357 8.53 -17.89 7.66
C SER A 357 7.37 -18.87 7.51
N ARG A 358 6.35 -18.68 8.32
CA ARG A 358 5.04 -19.35 8.26
C ARG A 358 3.93 -18.30 8.15
N PHE A 359 4.21 -17.20 7.47
CA PHE A 359 3.22 -16.15 7.18
C PHE A 359 2.24 -16.61 6.11
N ASP A 360 1.34 -17.51 6.49
CA ASP A 360 0.17 -17.88 5.69
C ASP A 360 -0.95 -16.86 5.94
N PRO A 361 -1.46 -16.17 4.88
CA PRO A 361 -2.58 -15.25 4.99
C PRO A 361 -3.80 -15.82 5.72
N ALA A 362 -4.13 -17.09 5.48
CA ALA A 362 -5.29 -17.74 6.10
C ALA A 362 -5.07 -17.95 7.61
N GLN A 363 -3.87 -18.39 8.01
CA GLN A 363 -3.50 -18.50 9.42
C GLN A 363 -3.52 -17.13 10.11
N LEU A 364 -2.88 -16.11 9.52
CA LEU A 364 -2.83 -14.75 10.08
C LEU A 364 -4.23 -14.13 10.21
N GLN A 365 -5.14 -14.44 9.28
CA GLN A 365 -6.54 -14.03 9.37
C GLN A 365 -7.28 -14.73 10.51
N LYS A 366 -7.04 -16.03 10.74
CA LYS A 366 -7.65 -16.77 11.86
C LYS A 366 -7.27 -16.20 13.22
N MET A 367 -6.09 -15.59 13.34
CA MET A 367 -5.65 -14.89 14.56
C MET A 367 -6.38 -13.55 14.81
N GLY A 368 -7.29 -13.15 13.90
CA GLY A 368 -8.10 -11.93 14.04
C GLY A 368 -7.33 -10.62 13.77
N LEU A 369 -6.15 -10.69 13.16
CA LEU A 369 -5.35 -9.50 12.85
C LEU A 369 -6.10 -8.57 11.88
N SER A 370 -5.96 -7.26 12.03
CA SER A 370 -6.47 -6.28 11.07
C SER A 370 -5.57 -6.20 9.82
N ILE A 371 -6.10 -5.65 8.72
CA ILE A 371 -5.31 -5.49 7.49
C ILE A 371 -4.48 -4.22 7.61
N ASP A 372 -3.17 -4.31 7.37
CA ASP A 372 -2.33 -3.14 7.13
C ASP A 372 -2.40 -2.76 5.65
N SER A 373 -3.12 -1.69 5.34
CA SER A 373 -3.27 -1.17 3.98
C SER A 373 -2.07 -0.35 3.51
N ARG A 374 -1.11 -0.04 4.39
CA ARG A 374 0.07 0.74 4.04
C ARG A 374 1.02 -0.12 3.19
N THR A 375 1.52 0.44 2.10
CA THR A 375 2.43 -0.25 1.18
C THR A 375 3.71 -0.71 1.88
N LEU A 376 4.34 -1.74 1.31
CA LEU A 376 5.59 -2.32 1.77
C LEU A 376 6.67 -2.01 0.71
N PRO A 377 7.42 -0.91 0.85
CA PRO A 377 8.46 -0.53 -0.10
C PRO A 377 9.70 -1.45 0.01
N LEU A 378 9.63 -2.66 -0.56
CA LEU A 378 10.75 -3.58 -0.74
C LEU A 378 11.56 -3.23 -2.01
N GLN A 379 12.08 -2.01 -2.07
CA GLN A 379 13.05 -1.60 -3.11
C GLN A 379 14.47 -1.77 -2.60
#